data_AF-A0A7J0ECU4-F1
#
_entry.id   AF-A0A7J0ECU4-F1
#
_cell.length_a   1.000
_cell.length_b   1.000
_cell.length_c   1.000
_cell.angle_alpha   90.00
_cell.angle_beta   90.00
_cell.angle_gamma   90.00
#
_symmetry.space_group_name_H-M   'P 1'
#
loop_
_entity.id
_entity.type
_entity.pdbx_description
1 polymer ?
#
loop_
_entity_poly.entity_id
_entity_poly.type
_entity_poly.pdbx_seq_one_letter_code
_entity_poly.pdbx_strand_id
1 'polypeptide(L)'
;MTDSMDFDGPTGPQAGIISKIRLENFMNHSNLEIEFGDWVNFITGQNGSGKSAILTALCVAFGCRAKGTQRATALKDFIKTGCSHAVVNLEIKNQGDDAFKADVYGDVIIIERRISETTNSTVLKNHQGRKVASRKEDLRELIEHFNIDVENPCVIMTQDKSREFLHSGNDKDKFKATLLHQVDDLLKSIRNQLVDANELLDELESSIRPVQKELDELEVKIKNMEHVEEISQKVQLLKKQLAWSWVYDVDKQLLKQSEKIDTLKSRIPKCQDRIDRQTEGSGEGKWQRMALVPVGDAISVG
;
A
#
# COMPACT_ATOMS: atom_id res chain seq x y z
N MET A 1 29.07 45.10 -41.35
CA MET A 1 27.85 44.55 -40.71
C MET A 1 28.31 43.45 -39.79
N THR A 2 28.45 43.77 -38.51
CA THR A 2 28.73 42.79 -37.46
C THR A 2 27.40 42.15 -37.11
N ASP A 3 27.21 40.89 -37.52
CA ASP A 3 26.12 40.05 -37.03
C ASP A 3 26.34 39.83 -35.53
N SER A 4 25.63 40.60 -34.71
CA SER A 4 25.46 40.27 -33.30
C SER A 4 24.55 39.05 -33.25
N MET A 5 25.14 37.88 -33.02
CA MET A 5 24.39 36.71 -32.58
C MET A 5 23.83 37.03 -31.19
N ASP A 6 22.64 37.59 -31.15
CA ASP A 6 21.87 37.74 -29.93
C ASP A 6 21.53 36.33 -29.45
N PHE A 7 22.22 35.89 -28.39
CA PHE A 7 21.95 34.64 -27.71
C PHE A 7 20.66 34.84 -26.92
N ASP A 8 19.52 34.68 -27.60
CA ASP A 8 18.20 34.77 -26.97
C ASP A 8 18.00 33.51 -26.12
N GLY A 9 18.56 33.53 -24.91
CA GLY A 9 18.34 32.50 -23.91
C GLY A 9 16.84 32.39 -23.59
N PRO A 10 16.37 31.27 -23.02
CA PRO A 10 14.95 31.06 -22.77
C PRO A 10 14.32 32.25 -22.03
N THR A 11 13.42 32.95 -22.70
CA THR A 11 12.81 34.22 -22.26
C THR A 11 11.62 34.04 -21.30
N GLY A 12 11.39 32.81 -20.83
CA GLY A 12 10.34 32.48 -19.86
C GLY A 12 10.80 32.57 -18.41
N PRO A 13 9.88 32.57 -17.43
CA PRO A 13 10.20 32.42 -16.01
C PRO A 13 10.97 31.11 -15.77
N GLN A 14 12.05 31.18 -14.98
CA GLN A 14 12.99 30.07 -14.79
C GLN A 14 13.11 29.68 -13.30
N ALA A 15 13.34 28.40 -13.05
CA ALA A 15 13.57 27.83 -11.73
C ALA A 15 14.98 27.24 -11.61
N GLY A 16 15.48 27.08 -10.38
CA GLY A 16 16.76 26.42 -10.08
C GLY A 16 18.00 27.31 -10.26
N ILE A 17 17.82 28.58 -10.62
CA ILE A 17 18.93 29.54 -10.82
C ILE A 17 19.24 30.27 -9.53
N ILE A 18 20.51 30.26 -9.15
CA ILE A 18 21.00 31.01 -7.98
C ILE A 18 20.99 32.50 -8.33
N SER A 19 20.20 33.31 -7.63
CA SER A 19 20.10 34.75 -7.86
C SER A 19 20.97 35.57 -6.91
N LYS A 20 21.18 35.08 -5.68
CA LYS A 20 21.88 35.86 -4.65
C LYS A 20 22.53 34.98 -3.60
N ILE A 21 23.70 35.39 -3.12
CA ILE A 21 24.32 34.82 -1.92
C ILE A 21 24.72 35.93 -0.95
N ARG A 22 24.45 35.71 0.33
CA ARG A 22 24.89 36.57 1.43
C ARG A 22 25.63 35.74 2.47
N LEU A 23 26.82 36.21 2.84
CA LEU A 23 27.70 35.58 3.82
C LEU A 23 27.88 36.52 5.00
N GLU A 24 27.71 36.00 6.21
CA GLU A 24 27.99 36.69 7.46
C GLU A 24 28.99 35.88 8.27
N ASN A 25 30.09 36.52 8.69
CA ASN A 25 31.15 35.91 9.49
C ASN A 25 31.65 34.55 8.96
N PHE A 26 31.72 34.41 7.63
CA PHE A 26 32.09 33.17 6.95
C PHE A 26 33.50 33.28 6.37
N MET A 27 34.41 32.44 6.86
CA MET A 27 35.84 32.42 6.52
C MET A 27 36.48 33.82 6.65
N ASN A 28 36.89 34.46 5.55
CA ASN A 28 37.50 35.78 5.59
C ASN A 28 36.48 36.93 5.43
N HIS A 29 35.19 36.64 5.21
CA HIS A 29 34.14 37.63 4.99
C HIS A 29 33.34 37.92 6.26
N SER A 30 33.31 39.19 6.71
CA SER A 30 32.44 39.60 7.82
C SER A 30 30.99 39.80 7.35
N ASN A 31 30.81 40.47 6.21
CA ASN A 31 29.54 40.61 5.51
C ASN A 31 29.86 40.73 4.02
N LEU A 32 29.36 39.81 3.20
CA LEU A 32 29.50 39.82 1.75
C LEU A 32 28.14 39.52 1.14
N GLU A 33 27.77 40.28 0.12
CA GLU A 33 26.53 40.09 -0.62
C GLU A 33 26.85 40.16 -2.11
N ILE A 34 26.39 39.16 -2.87
CA ILE A 34 26.62 39.05 -4.30
C ILE A 34 25.30 38.69 -4.96
N GLU A 35 24.94 39.45 -5.99
CA GLU A 35 23.84 39.14 -6.89
C GLU A 35 24.42 38.53 -8.16
N PHE A 36 23.82 37.43 -8.60
CA PHE A 36 24.22 36.68 -9.77
C PHE A 36 23.27 36.98 -10.92
N GLY A 37 23.84 37.11 -12.12
CA GLY A 37 23.08 36.99 -13.36
C GLY A 37 22.73 35.53 -13.67
N ASP A 38 21.81 35.35 -14.62
CA ASP A 38 21.15 34.06 -14.83
C ASP A 38 22.03 33.00 -15.50
N TRP A 39 23.06 33.42 -16.23
CA TRP A 39 23.85 32.54 -17.10
C TRP A 39 25.30 32.44 -16.67
N VAL A 40 26.07 33.52 -16.89
CA VAL A 40 27.51 33.53 -16.69
C VAL A 40 27.88 34.66 -15.75
N ASN A 41 28.59 34.31 -14.68
CA ASN A 41 29.02 35.24 -13.65
C ASN A 41 30.54 35.21 -13.52
N PHE A 42 31.18 36.38 -13.62
CA PHE A 42 32.63 36.51 -13.45
C PHE A 42 32.96 37.16 -12.11
N ILE A 43 33.52 36.39 -11.19
CA ILE A 43 33.98 36.88 -9.88
C ILE A 43 35.49 37.09 -9.93
N THR A 44 35.92 38.34 -9.89
CA THR A 44 37.33 38.71 -9.95
C THR A 44 37.82 39.34 -8.64
N GLY A 45 39.13 39.39 -8.44
CA GLY A 45 39.74 39.94 -7.22
C GLY A 45 41.16 39.44 -7.00
N GLN A 46 41.89 40.08 -6.09
CA GLN A 46 43.27 39.71 -5.77
C GLN A 46 43.39 38.31 -5.15
N ASN A 47 44.56 37.70 -5.23
CA ASN A 47 44.80 36.43 -4.55
C ASN A 47 44.62 36.59 -3.03
N GLY A 48 43.95 35.64 -2.40
CA GLY A 48 43.59 35.72 -0.97
C GLY A 48 42.35 36.56 -0.65
N SER A 49 41.69 37.19 -1.63
CA SER A 49 40.49 38.00 -1.40
C SER A 49 39.23 37.21 -1.00
N GLY A 50 39.30 35.88 -0.93
CA GLY A 50 38.17 35.03 -0.51
C GLY A 50 37.22 34.61 -1.64
N LYS A 51 37.65 34.65 -2.91
CA LYS A 51 36.82 34.18 -4.04
C LYS A 51 36.37 32.73 -3.88
N SER A 52 37.30 31.84 -3.52
CA SER A 52 37.02 30.42 -3.29
C SER A 52 36.10 30.19 -2.08
N ALA A 53 35.97 31.17 -1.18
CA ALA A 53 35.03 31.07 -0.05
C ALA A 53 33.57 31.16 -0.53
N ILE A 54 33.29 31.85 -1.64
CA ILE A 54 31.95 31.93 -2.24
C ILE A 54 31.53 30.54 -2.74
N LEU A 55 32.41 29.87 -3.50
CA LEU A 55 32.17 28.50 -3.97
C LEU A 55 32.00 27.53 -2.79
N THR A 56 32.83 27.69 -1.75
CA THR A 56 32.74 26.90 -0.52
C THR A 56 31.40 27.12 0.20
N ALA A 57 30.93 28.37 0.26
CA ALA A 57 29.64 28.71 0.85
C ALA A 57 28.47 28.10 0.07
N LEU A 58 28.54 28.07 -1.27
CA LEU A 58 27.57 27.37 -2.10
C LEU A 58 27.50 25.87 -1.76
N CYS A 59 28.64 25.17 -1.71
CA CYS A 59 28.67 23.76 -1.30
C CYS A 59 28.03 23.55 0.08
N VAL A 60 28.36 24.44 1.03
CA VAL A 60 27.86 24.37 2.40
C VAL A 60 26.35 24.63 2.47
N ALA A 61 25.83 25.62 1.72
CA ALA A 61 24.41 25.92 1.62
C ALA A 61 23.60 24.72 1.10
N PHE A 62 24.10 24.06 0.05
CA PHE A 62 23.52 22.82 -0.50
C PHE A 62 23.82 21.56 0.34
N GLY A 63 24.33 21.71 1.57
CA GLY A 63 24.41 20.60 2.51
C GLY A 63 25.61 19.67 2.34
N CYS A 64 26.61 20.04 1.53
CA CYS A 64 27.87 19.31 1.44
C CYS A 64 28.54 19.23 2.82
N ARG A 65 29.17 18.08 3.11
CA ARG A 65 29.95 17.89 4.35
C ARG A 65 31.20 18.77 4.30
N ALA A 66 31.65 19.27 5.44
CA ALA A 66 32.85 20.13 5.52
C ALA A 66 34.07 19.49 4.82
N LYS A 67 34.34 18.20 5.07
CA LYS A 67 35.41 17.45 4.41
C LYS A 67 35.28 17.41 2.87
N GLY A 68 34.05 17.38 2.34
CA GLY A 68 33.78 17.36 0.90
C GLY A 68 34.19 18.64 0.19
N THR A 69 34.32 19.75 0.91
CA THR A 69 34.83 21.02 0.37
C THR A 69 36.34 21.05 0.20
N GLN A 70 37.09 20.11 0.79
CA GLN A 70 38.56 20.09 0.90
C GLN A 70 39.17 21.32 1.61
N ARG A 71 38.35 22.19 2.21
CA ARG A 71 38.80 23.42 2.89
C ARG A 71 38.77 23.33 4.41
N ALA A 72 37.93 22.48 4.97
CA ALA A 72 37.69 22.36 6.40
C ALA A 72 37.40 20.91 6.81
N THR A 73 37.65 20.60 8.08
CA THR A 73 37.32 19.27 8.62
C THR A 73 35.94 19.22 9.26
N ALA A 74 35.52 20.33 9.86
CA ALA A 74 34.23 20.52 10.51
C ALA A 74 33.57 21.83 10.04
N LEU A 75 32.25 21.93 10.15
CA LEU A 75 31.52 23.13 9.73
C LEU A 75 31.94 24.38 10.52
N LYS A 76 32.24 24.22 11.82
CA LYS A 76 32.71 25.32 12.68
C LYS A 76 34.00 25.98 12.18
N ASP A 77 34.82 25.26 11.41
CA ASP A 77 36.08 25.78 10.86
C ASP A 77 35.82 26.83 9.75
N PHE A 78 34.58 26.94 9.26
CA PHE A 78 34.16 28.01 8.35
C PHE A 78 33.76 29.29 9.07
N ILE A 79 33.66 29.30 10.40
CA ILE A 79 33.37 30.51 11.16
C ILE A 79 34.60 31.42 11.11
N LYS A 80 34.40 32.69 10.77
CA LYS A 80 35.46 33.69 10.79
C LYS A 80 36.09 33.76 12.18
N THR A 81 37.43 33.78 12.22
CA THR A 81 38.19 33.85 13.47
C THR A 81 37.73 35.06 14.31
N GLY A 82 37.42 34.81 15.58
CA GLY A 82 36.91 35.83 16.51
C GLY A 82 35.38 36.00 16.52
N CYS A 83 34.66 35.26 15.68
CA CYS A 83 33.19 35.25 15.66
C CYS A 83 32.64 33.95 16.27
N SER A 84 31.42 34.01 16.81
CA SER A 84 30.75 32.86 17.45
C SER A 84 29.90 32.01 16.50
N HIS A 85 29.58 32.55 15.32
CA HIS A 85 28.74 31.91 14.33
C HIS A 85 28.99 32.49 12.93
N ALA A 86 28.57 31.75 11.92
CA ALA A 86 28.52 32.17 10.53
C ALA A 86 27.13 31.89 9.93
N VAL A 87 26.73 32.68 8.95
CA VAL A 87 25.49 32.50 8.20
C VAL A 87 25.78 32.50 6.71
N VAL A 88 25.19 31.56 5.99
CA VAL A 88 25.15 31.52 4.54
C VAL A 88 23.69 31.56 4.12
N ASN A 89 23.29 32.63 3.44
CA ASN A 89 21.97 32.78 2.85
C ASN A 89 22.10 32.70 1.33
N LEU A 90 21.32 31.82 0.72
CA LEU A 90 21.30 31.58 -0.71
C LEU A 90 19.87 31.75 -1.21
N GLU A 91 19.68 32.53 -2.27
CA GLU A 91 18.39 32.70 -2.93
C GLU A 91 18.42 32.03 -4.29
N ILE A 92 17.37 31.27 -4.58
CA ILE A 92 17.20 30.49 -5.82
C ILE A 92 15.87 30.90 -6.44
N LYS A 93 15.86 31.24 -7.73
CA LYS A 93 14.65 31.50 -8.49
C LYS A 93 13.78 30.24 -8.55
N ASN A 94 12.48 30.42 -8.39
CA ASN A 94 11.50 29.35 -8.32
C ASN A 94 10.25 29.70 -9.13
N GLN A 95 10.43 29.99 -10.41
CA GLN A 95 9.36 30.43 -11.31
C GLN A 95 9.26 29.49 -12.52
N GLY A 96 8.11 29.50 -13.20
CA GLY A 96 7.87 28.68 -14.38
C GLY A 96 7.45 27.25 -14.04
N ASP A 97 7.36 26.41 -15.06
CA ASP A 97 6.77 25.05 -14.95
C ASP A 97 7.61 24.11 -14.07
N ASP A 98 8.92 24.36 -14.00
CA ASP A 98 9.86 23.58 -13.19
C ASP A 98 9.99 24.07 -11.74
N ALA A 99 9.11 24.98 -11.29
CA ALA A 99 9.15 25.51 -9.93
C ALA A 99 8.90 24.40 -8.87
N PHE A 100 9.77 24.36 -7.86
CA PHE A 100 9.62 23.48 -6.71
C PHE A 100 8.56 24.02 -5.75
N LYS A 101 7.44 23.31 -5.63
CA LYS A 101 6.35 23.61 -4.68
C LYS A 101 6.00 25.12 -4.66
N ALA A 102 5.69 25.66 -5.84
CA ALA A 102 5.44 27.09 -6.06
C ALA A 102 4.40 27.67 -5.07
N ASP A 103 3.34 26.94 -4.75
CA ASP A 103 2.32 27.37 -3.78
C ASP A 103 2.85 27.60 -2.36
N VAL A 104 3.96 26.93 -2.01
CA VAL A 104 4.55 26.97 -0.66
C VAL A 104 5.68 27.99 -0.58
N TYR A 105 6.57 27.99 -1.56
CA TYR A 105 7.77 28.83 -1.56
C TYR A 105 7.60 30.15 -2.33
N GLY A 106 6.66 30.21 -3.27
CA GLY A 106 6.53 31.32 -4.22
C GLY A 106 7.72 31.40 -5.17
N ASP A 107 7.96 32.59 -5.71
CA ASP A 107 8.89 32.84 -6.81
C ASP A 107 10.37 32.70 -6.45
N VAL A 108 10.70 32.62 -5.16
CA VAL A 108 12.08 32.54 -4.65
C VAL A 108 12.13 31.59 -3.45
N ILE A 109 13.11 30.68 -3.47
CA ILE A 109 13.44 29.81 -2.34
C ILE A 109 14.70 30.34 -1.67
N ILE A 110 14.65 30.54 -0.36
CA ILE A 110 15.79 31.03 0.42
C ILE A 110 16.30 29.90 1.30
N ILE A 111 17.55 29.50 1.09
CA ILE A 111 18.27 28.54 1.94
C ILE A 111 19.12 29.34 2.93
N GLU A 112 18.78 29.27 4.21
CA GLU A 112 19.57 29.85 5.28
C GLU A 112 20.27 28.75 6.06
N ARG A 113 21.60 28.80 6.10
CA ARG A 113 22.42 27.90 6.88
C ARG A 113 23.18 28.66 7.93
N ARG A 114 22.88 28.37 9.20
CA ARG A 114 23.56 28.94 10.35
C ARG A 114 24.50 27.92 10.97
N ILE A 115 25.74 28.31 11.14
CA ILE A 115 26.84 27.51 11.67
C ILE A 115 27.30 28.13 12.97
N SER A 116 27.38 27.34 14.03
CA SER A 116 27.99 27.74 15.31
C SER A 116 28.94 26.65 15.79
N GLU A 117 29.66 26.91 16.88
CA GLU A 117 30.59 25.91 17.44
C GLU A 117 29.90 24.61 17.87
N THR A 118 28.67 24.71 18.36
CA THR A 118 27.92 23.60 18.97
C THR A 118 26.77 23.10 18.11
N THR A 119 26.10 24.00 17.39
CA THR A 119 24.87 23.69 16.65
C THR A 119 24.91 24.22 15.22
N ASN A 120 24.40 23.41 14.29
CA ASN A 120 24.26 23.79 12.89
C ASN A 120 22.80 23.62 12.51
N SER A 121 22.26 24.58 11.77
CA SER A 121 20.87 24.53 11.31
C SER A 121 20.78 24.94 9.85
N THR A 122 19.83 24.34 9.14
CA THR A 122 19.46 24.75 7.80
C THR A 122 17.96 24.95 7.77
N VAL A 123 17.54 26.09 7.24
CA VAL A 123 16.15 26.53 7.19
C VAL A 123 15.84 26.92 5.76
N LEU A 124 14.78 26.34 5.20
CA LEU A 124 14.23 26.76 3.93
C LEU A 124 13.12 27.77 4.20
N LYS A 125 13.18 28.91 3.53
CA LYS A 125 12.20 30.00 3.64
C LYS A 125 11.58 30.28 2.27
N ASN A 126 10.35 30.77 2.29
CA ASN A 126 9.66 31.23 1.09
C ASN A 126 10.13 32.63 0.66
N HIS A 127 9.56 33.14 -0.43
CA HIS A 127 9.86 34.45 -0.99
C HIS A 127 9.63 35.64 -0.04
N GLN A 128 8.84 35.45 1.03
CA GLN A 128 8.60 36.45 2.08
C GLN A 128 9.58 36.32 3.27
N GLY A 129 10.54 35.40 3.20
CA GLY A 129 11.48 35.11 4.29
C GLY A 129 10.86 34.32 5.45
N ARG A 130 9.66 33.74 5.28
CA ARG A 130 9.03 32.92 6.32
C ARG A 130 9.58 31.49 6.26
N LYS A 131 9.92 30.94 7.41
CA LYS A 131 10.37 29.54 7.55
C LYS A 131 9.26 28.59 7.08
N VAL A 132 9.60 27.74 6.10
CA VAL A 132 8.75 26.67 5.58
C VAL A 132 9.20 25.32 6.11
N ALA A 133 10.50 25.05 6.06
CA ALA A 133 11.06 23.75 6.39
C ALA A 133 12.43 23.89 7.08
N SER A 134 12.85 22.82 7.77
CA SER A 134 14.18 22.76 8.39
C SER A 134 14.74 21.35 8.54
N ARG A 135 14.10 20.32 7.99
CA ARG A 135 14.65 18.97 8.04
C ARG A 135 15.66 18.82 6.91
N LYS A 136 16.64 17.95 7.15
CA LYS A 136 17.66 17.64 6.13
C LYS A 136 17.04 17.04 4.86
N GLU A 137 15.98 16.25 5.01
CA GLU A 137 15.27 15.65 3.87
C GLU A 137 14.59 16.69 2.99
N ASP A 138 14.04 17.76 3.58
CA ASP A 138 13.40 18.84 2.80
C ASP A 138 14.44 19.56 1.91
N LEU A 139 15.67 19.74 2.40
CA LEU A 139 16.79 20.26 1.59
C LEU A 139 17.21 19.26 0.52
N ARG A 140 17.23 17.96 0.83
CA ARG A 140 17.60 16.91 -0.13
C ARG A 140 16.61 16.87 -1.30
N GLU A 141 15.31 16.93 -1.01
CA GLU A 141 14.25 16.97 -2.00
C GLU A 141 14.38 18.19 -2.93
N LEU A 142 14.68 19.37 -2.38
CA LEU A 142 14.94 20.59 -3.16
C LEU A 142 16.13 20.43 -4.12
N ILE A 143 17.23 19.88 -3.62
CA ILE A 143 18.46 19.66 -4.38
C ILE A 143 18.24 18.64 -5.50
N GLU A 144 17.50 17.57 -5.21
CA GLU A 144 17.15 16.51 -6.16
C GLU A 144 16.21 17.05 -7.25
N HIS A 145 15.22 17.87 -6.89
CA HIS A 145 14.31 18.51 -7.83
C HIS A 145 15.04 19.39 -8.85
N PHE A 146 15.99 20.21 -8.40
CA PHE A 146 16.79 21.05 -9.30
C PHE A 146 18.05 20.37 -9.86
N ASN A 147 18.24 19.08 -9.55
CA ASN A 147 19.37 18.27 -10.01
C ASN A 147 20.75 18.91 -9.70
N ILE A 148 20.90 19.50 -8.52
CA ILE A 148 22.11 20.22 -8.09
C ILE A 148 23.08 19.23 -7.42
N ASP A 149 24.05 18.69 -8.15
CA ASP A 149 25.10 17.83 -7.58
C ASP A 149 26.37 18.63 -7.25
N VAL A 150 26.48 19.11 -6.01
CA VAL A 150 27.67 19.84 -5.53
C VAL A 150 28.88 18.94 -5.23
N GLU A 151 28.70 17.62 -5.16
CA GLU A 151 29.79 16.69 -4.93
C GLU A 151 30.48 16.30 -6.25
N ASN A 152 29.73 16.33 -7.35
CA ASN A 152 30.22 16.13 -8.71
C ASN A 152 31.32 17.15 -9.10
N PRO A 153 32.57 16.69 -9.37
CA PRO A 153 33.67 17.54 -9.78
C PRO A 153 33.46 18.31 -11.09
N CYS A 154 32.55 17.84 -11.97
CA CYS A 154 32.18 18.52 -13.20
C CYS A 154 31.22 19.70 -12.97
N VAL A 155 30.49 19.72 -11.86
CA VAL A 155 29.62 20.85 -11.46
C VAL A 155 30.41 21.83 -10.61
N ILE A 156 31.12 21.32 -9.60
CA ILE A 156 32.00 22.12 -8.73
C ILE A 156 33.45 21.69 -8.92
N MET A 157 34.15 22.46 -9.73
CA MET A 157 35.56 22.28 -9.99
C MET A 157 36.40 23.25 -9.14
N THR A 158 36.93 22.76 -8.02
CA THR A 158 37.89 23.52 -7.21
C THR A 158 39.28 23.45 -7.83
N GLN A 159 40.18 24.36 -7.45
CA GLN A 159 41.58 24.34 -7.90
C GLN A 159 42.31 23.04 -7.57
N ASP A 160 42.01 22.45 -6.40
CA ASP A 160 42.64 21.21 -5.96
C ASP A 160 42.01 20.01 -6.66
N LYS A 161 40.67 19.95 -6.78
CA LYS A 161 39.96 18.93 -7.57
C LYS A 161 40.36 18.94 -9.03
N SER A 162 40.57 20.09 -9.66
CA SER A 162 41.00 20.14 -11.07
C SER A 162 42.41 19.59 -11.24
N ARG A 163 43.32 19.87 -10.31
CA ARG A 163 44.66 19.28 -10.29
C ARG A 163 44.58 17.77 -10.10
N GLU A 164 43.85 17.30 -9.09
CA GLU A 164 43.65 15.87 -8.83
C GLU A 164 43.03 15.15 -10.03
N PHE A 165 41.99 15.74 -10.64
CA PHE A 165 41.29 15.18 -11.79
C PHE A 165 42.19 15.06 -13.04
N LEU A 166 43.05 16.06 -13.29
CA LEU A 166 43.98 16.02 -14.42
C LEU A 166 45.16 15.07 -14.17
N HIS A 167 45.62 14.96 -12.92
CA HIS A 167 46.80 14.19 -12.53
C HIS A 167 46.52 12.79 -11.96
N SER A 168 45.27 12.42 -11.69
CA SER A 168 44.89 11.04 -11.37
C SER A 168 45.15 10.18 -12.62
N GLY A 169 46.33 9.57 -12.67
CA GLY A 169 46.89 8.89 -13.84
C GLY A 169 46.19 7.59 -14.24
N ASN A 170 45.00 7.31 -13.73
CA ASN A 170 44.22 6.13 -14.07
C ASN A 170 42.94 6.57 -14.77
N ASP A 171 42.75 6.18 -16.03
CA ASP A 171 41.59 6.60 -16.84
C ASP A 171 40.27 6.31 -16.12
N LYS A 172 40.20 5.21 -15.36
CA LYS A 172 39.06 4.85 -14.50
C LYS A 172 38.67 5.93 -13.48
N ASP A 173 39.62 6.66 -12.90
CA ASP A 173 39.30 7.70 -11.90
C ASP A 173 38.84 9.00 -12.56
N LYS A 174 39.26 9.26 -13.81
CA LYS A 174 38.69 10.34 -14.63
C LYS A 174 37.24 10.03 -15.02
N PHE A 175 36.93 8.76 -15.30
CA PHE A 175 35.56 8.29 -15.54
C PHE A 175 34.68 8.21 -14.28
N LYS A 176 35.27 8.13 -13.07
CA LYS A 176 34.50 8.19 -11.81
C LYS A 176 33.85 9.55 -11.58
N ALA A 177 34.41 10.63 -12.10
CA ALA A 177 33.86 11.96 -11.92
C ALA A 177 32.62 12.23 -12.79
N THR A 178 32.37 11.45 -13.85
CA THR A 178 31.35 11.75 -14.87
C THR A 178 29.99 11.08 -14.64
N LEU A 179 29.49 11.00 -13.40
CA LEU A 179 28.21 10.35 -13.03
C LEU A 179 28.08 8.85 -13.35
N LEU A 180 28.94 8.27 -14.20
CA LEU A 180 28.89 6.86 -14.59
C LEU A 180 29.14 5.89 -13.43
N HIS A 181 29.94 6.27 -12.44
CA HIS A 181 30.13 5.43 -11.25
C HIS A 181 28.89 5.39 -10.36
N GLN A 182 28.18 6.51 -10.22
CA GLN A 182 26.90 6.51 -9.52
C GLN A 182 25.88 5.62 -10.24
N VAL A 183 25.86 5.63 -11.57
CA VAL A 183 25.03 4.71 -12.37
C VAL A 183 25.45 3.25 -12.15
N ASP A 184 26.74 2.93 -12.13
CA ASP A 184 27.22 1.57 -11.88
C ASP A 184 26.84 1.07 -10.47
N ASP A 185 26.97 1.92 -9.45
CA ASP A 185 26.57 1.60 -8.07
C ASP A 185 25.05 1.42 -7.94
N LEU A 186 24.26 2.29 -8.60
CA LEU A 186 22.81 2.13 -8.69
C LEU A 186 22.43 0.82 -9.39
N LEU A 187 23.08 0.48 -10.50
CA LEU A 187 22.83 -0.77 -11.22
C LEU A 187 23.18 -2.00 -10.37
N LYS A 188 24.25 -1.94 -9.57
CA LYS A 188 24.57 -3.01 -8.60
C LYS A 188 23.50 -3.10 -7.51
N SER A 189 23.08 -1.97 -6.95
CA SER A 189 22.01 -1.93 -5.95
C SER A 189 20.71 -2.53 -6.47
N ILE A 190 20.29 -2.15 -7.67
CA ILE A 190 19.09 -2.67 -8.33
C ILE A 190 19.23 -4.17 -8.58
N ARG A 191 20.39 -4.66 -9.02
CA ARG A 191 20.63 -6.10 -9.18
C ARG A 191 20.47 -6.86 -7.87
N ASN A 192 21.04 -6.35 -6.77
CA ASN A 192 20.91 -6.99 -5.47
C ASN A 192 19.45 -7.03 -5.01
N GLN A 193 18.73 -5.92 -5.15
CA GLN A 193 17.30 -5.87 -4.82
C GLN A 193 16.46 -6.83 -5.66
N LEU A 194 16.81 -7.05 -6.94
CA LEU A 194 16.15 -8.04 -7.78
C LEU A 194 16.42 -9.47 -7.31
N VAL A 195 17.64 -9.77 -6.86
CA VAL A 195 17.96 -11.09 -6.29
C VAL A 195 17.15 -11.32 -5.02
N ASP A 196 17.16 -10.36 -4.08
CA ASP A 196 16.41 -10.45 -2.82
C ASP A 196 14.90 -10.63 -3.07
N ALA A 197 14.34 -9.89 -4.04
CA ALA A 197 12.93 -10.00 -4.41
C ALA A 197 12.59 -11.36 -5.03
N ASN A 198 13.50 -11.94 -5.83
CA ASN A 198 13.30 -13.26 -6.42
C ASN A 198 13.36 -14.37 -5.36
N GLU A 199 14.29 -14.27 -4.41
CA GLU A 199 14.36 -15.20 -3.27
C GLU A 199 13.07 -15.16 -2.44
N LEU A 200 12.53 -13.96 -2.19
CA LEU A 200 11.25 -13.81 -1.49
C LEU A 200 10.07 -14.40 -2.28
N LEU A 201 10.05 -14.25 -3.61
CA LEU A 201 9.03 -14.86 -4.46
C LEU A 201 9.09 -16.38 -4.39
N ASP A 202 10.30 -16.96 -4.43
CA ASP A 202 10.49 -18.41 -4.32
C ASP A 202 10.00 -18.95 -2.96
N GLU A 203 10.27 -18.23 -1.86
CA GLU A 203 9.79 -18.57 -0.52
C GLU A 203 8.26 -18.50 -0.42
N LEU A 204 7.65 -17.42 -0.93
CA LEU A 204 6.20 -17.26 -0.96
C LEU A 204 5.53 -18.33 -1.82
N GLU A 205 6.05 -18.63 -3.00
CA GLU A 205 5.52 -19.68 -3.87
C GLU A 205 5.60 -21.05 -3.18
N SER A 206 6.72 -21.35 -2.49
CA SER A 206 6.88 -22.56 -1.69
C SER A 206 5.83 -22.66 -0.56
N SER A 207 5.47 -21.53 0.07
CA SER A 207 4.45 -21.48 1.12
C SER A 207 3.01 -21.64 0.60
N ILE A 208 2.72 -21.19 -0.62
CA ILE A 208 1.38 -21.25 -1.23
C ILE A 208 1.08 -22.66 -1.74
N ARG A 209 2.07 -23.37 -2.32
CA ARG A 209 1.90 -24.74 -2.84
C ARG A 209 1.18 -25.71 -1.88
N PRO A 210 1.55 -25.84 -0.59
CA PRO A 210 0.87 -26.75 0.33
C PRO A 210 -0.57 -26.29 0.63
N VAL A 211 -0.81 -24.99 0.79
CA VAL A 211 -2.15 -24.44 1.05
C VAL A 211 -3.08 -24.69 -0.14
N GLN A 212 -2.58 -24.53 -1.37
CA GLN A 212 -3.32 -24.84 -2.59
C GLN A 212 -3.71 -26.32 -2.63
N LYS A 213 -2.77 -27.21 -2.27
CA LYS A 213 -3.02 -28.65 -2.23
C LYS A 213 -4.05 -29.03 -1.17
N GLU A 214 -4.00 -28.43 0.02
CA GLU A 214 -5.01 -28.62 1.06
C GLU A 214 -6.39 -28.15 0.62
N LEU A 215 -6.47 -27.03 -0.11
CA LEU A 215 -7.71 -26.51 -0.68
C LEU A 215 -8.32 -27.51 -1.67
N ASP A 216 -7.52 -28.04 -2.59
CA ASP A 216 -7.95 -29.04 -3.58
C ASP A 216 -8.46 -30.32 -2.88
N GLU A 217 -7.77 -30.78 -1.83
CA GLU A 217 -8.19 -31.95 -1.04
C GLU A 217 -9.53 -31.69 -0.29
N LEU A 218 -9.72 -30.48 0.23
CA LEU A 218 -10.96 -30.08 0.89
C LEU A 218 -12.13 -29.97 -0.09
N GLU A 219 -11.92 -29.42 -1.29
CA GLU A 219 -12.94 -29.37 -2.34
C GLU A 219 -13.43 -30.77 -2.73
N VAL A 220 -12.52 -31.73 -2.87
CA VAL A 220 -12.88 -33.13 -3.15
C VAL A 220 -13.70 -33.72 -2.01
N LYS A 221 -13.34 -33.44 -0.74
CA LYS A 221 -14.12 -33.90 0.42
C LYS A 221 -15.52 -33.31 0.47
N ILE A 222 -15.67 -32.02 0.16
CA ILE A 222 -16.97 -31.34 0.11
C ILE A 222 -17.87 -32.01 -0.94
N LYS A 223 -17.38 -32.18 -2.18
CA LYS A 223 -18.15 -32.86 -3.25
C LYS A 223 -18.59 -34.27 -2.87
N ASN A 224 -17.71 -35.02 -2.19
CA ASN A 224 -18.06 -36.36 -1.70
C ASN A 224 -19.14 -36.31 -0.62
N MET A 225 -19.09 -35.34 0.31
CA MET A 225 -20.11 -35.16 1.34
C MET A 225 -21.47 -34.77 0.74
N GLU A 226 -21.50 -33.86 -0.24
CA GLU A 226 -22.72 -33.49 -0.96
C GLU A 226 -23.37 -34.71 -1.61
N HIS A 227 -22.57 -35.57 -2.25
CA HIS A 227 -23.08 -36.81 -2.85
C HIS A 227 -23.64 -37.80 -1.81
N VAL A 228 -23.00 -37.92 -0.65
CA VAL A 228 -23.50 -38.74 0.46
C VAL A 228 -24.82 -38.18 1.00
N GLU A 229 -24.95 -36.87 1.10
CA GLU A 229 -26.18 -36.22 1.55
C GLU A 229 -27.34 -36.46 0.57
N GLU A 230 -27.12 -36.34 -0.74
CA GLU A 230 -28.12 -36.70 -1.76
C GLU A 230 -28.60 -38.15 -1.64
N ILE A 231 -27.68 -39.09 -1.43
CA ILE A 231 -28.02 -40.51 -1.25
C ILE A 231 -28.84 -40.68 0.04
N SER A 232 -28.46 -40.02 1.13
CA SER A 232 -29.18 -40.05 2.40
C SER A 232 -30.62 -39.56 2.25
N GLN A 233 -30.83 -38.45 1.53
CA GLN A 233 -32.16 -37.92 1.23
C GLN A 233 -33.00 -38.92 0.42
N LYS A 234 -32.42 -39.57 -0.61
CA LYS A 234 -33.09 -40.62 -1.39
C LYS A 234 -33.48 -41.82 -0.51
N VAL A 235 -32.60 -42.24 0.40
CA VAL A 235 -32.89 -43.34 1.35
C VAL A 235 -34.06 -42.96 2.27
N GLN A 236 -34.11 -41.73 2.78
CA GLN A 236 -35.22 -41.27 3.61
C GLN A 236 -36.55 -41.24 2.84
N LEU A 237 -36.54 -40.80 1.59
CA LEU A 237 -37.73 -40.83 0.73
C LEU A 237 -38.22 -42.26 0.49
N LEU A 238 -37.31 -43.18 0.15
CA LEU A 238 -37.64 -44.59 -0.07
C LEU A 238 -38.19 -45.24 1.20
N LYS A 239 -37.65 -44.92 2.38
CA LYS A 239 -38.21 -45.39 3.67
C LYS A 239 -39.64 -44.91 3.89
N LYS A 240 -39.93 -43.64 3.58
CA LYS A 240 -41.30 -43.10 3.66
C LYS A 240 -42.23 -43.82 2.68
N GLN A 241 -41.80 -44.02 1.44
CA GLN A 241 -42.58 -44.75 0.43
C GLN A 241 -42.84 -46.21 0.85
N LEU A 242 -41.84 -46.87 1.43
CA LEU A 242 -41.99 -48.22 1.97
C LEU A 242 -43.05 -48.23 3.07
N ALA A 243 -42.97 -47.32 4.05
CA ALA A 243 -43.97 -47.23 5.12
C ALA A 243 -45.39 -47.01 4.58
N TRP A 244 -45.56 -46.14 3.57
CA TRP A 244 -46.85 -45.94 2.91
C TRP A 244 -47.34 -47.18 2.16
N SER A 245 -46.45 -47.96 1.53
CA SER A 245 -46.82 -49.23 0.90
C SER A 245 -47.40 -50.21 1.91
N TRP A 246 -46.81 -50.31 3.10
CA TRP A 246 -47.33 -51.15 4.18
C TRP A 246 -48.72 -50.69 4.65
N VAL A 247 -48.91 -49.38 4.84
CA VAL A 247 -50.23 -48.81 5.19
C VAL A 247 -51.26 -49.14 4.11
N TYR A 248 -50.91 -48.96 2.84
CA TYR A 248 -51.80 -49.24 1.71
C TYR A 248 -52.18 -50.74 1.63
N ASP A 249 -51.24 -51.64 1.89
CA ASP A 249 -51.53 -53.08 1.93
C ASP A 249 -52.47 -53.45 3.08
N VAL A 250 -52.27 -52.86 4.27
CA VAL A 250 -53.14 -53.07 5.43
C VAL A 250 -54.52 -52.47 5.17
N ASP A 251 -54.61 -51.25 4.64
CA ASP A 251 -55.88 -50.60 4.27
C ASP A 251 -56.66 -51.45 3.26
N LYS A 252 -55.98 -52.01 2.26
CA LYS A 252 -56.61 -52.91 1.28
C LYS A 252 -57.12 -54.20 1.93
N GLN A 253 -56.43 -54.72 2.94
CA GLN A 253 -56.92 -55.85 3.73
C GLN A 253 -58.10 -55.46 4.61
N LEU A 254 -58.08 -54.30 5.25
CA LEU A 254 -59.18 -53.77 6.04
C LEU A 254 -60.43 -53.51 5.19
N LEU A 255 -60.29 -52.96 3.99
CA LEU A 255 -61.38 -52.78 3.03
C LEU A 255 -62.06 -54.11 2.69
N LYS A 256 -61.27 -55.15 2.38
CA LYS A 256 -61.79 -56.50 2.14
C LYS A 256 -62.52 -57.08 3.37
N GLN A 257 -62.05 -56.79 4.58
CA GLN A 257 -62.71 -57.24 5.80
C GLN A 257 -63.99 -56.42 6.07
N SER A 258 -64.00 -55.12 5.78
CA SER A 258 -65.18 -54.25 5.87
C SER A 258 -66.27 -54.71 4.91
N GLU A 259 -65.92 -55.02 3.65
CA GLU A 259 -66.87 -55.58 2.67
C GLU A 259 -67.47 -56.91 3.16
N LYS A 260 -66.65 -57.77 3.80
CA LYS A 260 -67.15 -59.00 4.44
C LYS A 260 -68.08 -58.70 5.61
N ILE A 261 -67.77 -57.69 6.43
CA ILE A 261 -68.61 -57.27 7.54
C ILE A 261 -69.93 -56.69 7.01
N ASP A 262 -69.92 -55.89 5.95
CA ASP A 262 -71.13 -55.29 5.37
C ASP A 262 -72.01 -56.33 4.67
N THR A 263 -71.41 -57.30 3.98
CA THR A 263 -72.14 -58.46 3.45
C THR A 263 -72.73 -59.34 4.56
N LEU A 264 -72.05 -59.48 5.70
CA LEU A 264 -72.62 -60.17 6.87
C LEU A 264 -73.72 -59.34 7.54
N LYS A 265 -73.52 -58.03 7.72
CA LYS A 265 -74.52 -57.10 8.28
C LYS A 265 -75.79 -57.04 7.43
N SER A 266 -75.68 -57.05 6.11
CA SER A 266 -76.84 -57.12 5.20
C SER A 266 -77.54 -58.49 5.22
N ARG A 267 -76.90 -59.54 5.75
CA ARG A 267 -77.54 -60.85 6.01
C ARG A 267 -78.22 -60.92 7.39
N ILE A 268 -77.84 -60.06 8.34
CA ILE A 268 -78.51 -59.96 9.66
C ILE A 268 -80.02 -59.71 9.51
N PRO A 269 -80.53 -58.74 8.72
CA PRO A 269 -81.98 -58.55 8.57
C PRO A 269 -82.67 -59.74 7.91
N LYS A 270 -82.00 -60.47 6.99
CA LYS A 270 -82.57 -61.71 6.41
C LYS A 270 -82.64 -62.86 7.41
N CYS A 271 -81.70 -62.92 8.35
CA CYS A 271 -81.75 -63.88 9.45
C CYS A 271 -82.76 -63.46 10.52
N GLN A 272 -82.89 -62.15 10.78
CA GLN A 272 -83.89 -61.61 11.69
C GLN A 272 -85.31 -61.84 11.16
N ASP A 273 -85.58 -61.60 9.88
CA ASP A 273 -86.84 -61.97 9.21
C ASP A 273 -87.14 -63.47 9.29
N ARG A 274 -86.12 -64.32 9.27
CA ARG A 274 -86.29 -65.78 9.44
C ARG A 274 -86.60 -66.16 10.88
N ILE A 275 -86.06 -65.44 11.86
CA ILE A 275 -86.35 -65.63 13.28
C ILE A 275 -87.77 -65.13 13.57
N ASP A 276 -88.16 -63.96 13.05
CA ASP A 276 -89.49 -63.38 13.21
C ASP A 276 -90.58 -64.27 12.57
N ARG A 277 -90.30 -64.90 11.42
CA ARG A 277 -91.17 -65.94 10.82
C ARG A 277 -91.26 -67.23 11.64
N GLN A 278 -90.26 -67.56 12.46
CA GLN A 278 -90.31 -68.74 13.33
C GLN A 278 -90.96 -68.45 14.69
N THR A 279 -90.89 -67.21 15.19
CA THR A 279 -91.58 -66.78 16.41
C THR A 279 -93.06 -66.48 16.19
N GLU A 280 -93.49 -66.09 14.98
CA GLU A 280 -94.91 -66.01 14.62
C GLU A 280 -95.59 -67.40 14.48
N GLY A 281 -94.81 -68.47 14.33
CA GLY A 281 -95.30 -69.85 14.19
C GLY A 281 -95.41 -70.66 15.49
N SER A 282 -95.00 -70.10 16.64
CA SER A 282 -95.05 -70.79 17.94
C SER A 282 -95.67 -69.86 18.98
N GLY A 283 -96.99 -70.00 19.17
CA GLY A 283 -97.78 -69.17 20.09
C GLY A 283 -97.47 -69.42 21.57
N GLU A 284 -97.87 -68.43 22.38
CA GLU A 284 -97.89 -68.38 23.85
C GLU A 284 -96.58 -68.00 24.56
N GLY A 285 -96.62 -66.88 25.32
CA GLY A 285 -95.60 -66.56 26.32
C GLY A 285 -95.22 -65.08 26.43
N LYS A 286 -96.08 -64.24 27.02
CA LYS A 286 -95.62 -63.04 27.73
C LYS A 286 -94.64 -63.51 28.82
N TRP A 287 -93.42 -62.96 28.88
CA TRP A 287 -92.92 -62.12 29.98
C TRP A 287 -91.48 -61.64 29.74
N GLN A 288 -91.34 -60.32 29.85
CA GLN A 288 -90.19 -59.50 30.27
C GLN A 288 -88.92 -59.32 29.40
N ARG A 289 -88.87 -58.10 28.82
CA ARG A 289 -87.66 -57.35 28.45
C ARG A 289 -86.64 -57.36 29.58
N MET A 290 -85.42 -57.85 29.31
CA MET A 290 -84.22 -57.31 29.94
C MET A 290 -83.68 -56.19 29.05
N ALA A 291 -83.68 -54.97 29.60
CA ALA A 291 -83.04 -53.82 29.00
C ALA A 291 -81.55 -54.13 28.78
N LEU A 292 -81.11 -54.00 27.52
CA LEU A 292 -79.70 -53.80 27.21
C LEU A 292 -79.30 -52.44 27.77
N VAL A 293 -78.63 -52.46 28.91
CA VAL A 293 -77.78 -51.34 29.37
C VAL A 293 -76.58 -51.31 28.43
N PRO A 294 -76.28 -50.20 27.72
CA PRO A 294 -75.00 -50.07 27.08
C PRO A 294 -73.93 -49.90 28.16
N VAL A 295 -73.04 -50.89 28.26
CA VAL A 295 -71.75 -50.75 28.95
C VAL A 295 -70.93 -49.75 28.14
N GLY A 296 -70.47 -48.70 28.83
CA GLY A 296 -69.68 -47.63 28.26
C GLY A 296 -68.20 -47.95 28.10
N ASP A 297 -67.48 -46.83 27.94
CA ASP A 297 -66.04 -46.61 27.95
C ASP A 297 -65.31 -46.97 26.64
N ALA A 298 -64.96 -45.97 25.83
CA ALA A 298 -63.84 -45.05 26.04
C ALA A 298 -62.53 -45.82 26.27
N ILE A 299 -61.65 -45.84 25.26
CA ILE A 299 -60.20 -45.76 25.44
C ILE A 299 -59.61 -45.11 24.18
N SER A 300 -59.00 -43.96 24.45
CA SER A 300 -58.04 -43.21 23.65
C SER A 300 -56.67 -43.86 23.79
N VAL A 301 -55.97 -44.18 22.69
CA VAL A 301 -54.50 -44.27 22.55
C VAL A 301 -54.23 -44.34 21.04
N GLY A 302 -53.29 -43.65 20.41
CA GLY A 302 -52.22 -42.72 20.77
C GLY A 302 -51.42 -42.44 19.50
#